data_AF-A0A8S9BAA9-F1
#
_entry.id   AF-A0A8S9BAA9-F1
#
_cell.length_a   1.000
_cell.length_b   1.000
_cell.length_c   1.000
_cell.angle_alpha   90.00
_cell.angle_beta   90.00
_cell.angle_gamma   90.00
#
_symmetry.space_group_name_H-M   'P 1'
#
loop_
_entity.id
_entity.type
_entity.pdbx_description
1 polymer ?
#
loop_
_entity_poly.entity_id
_entity_poly.type
_entity_poly.pdbx_seq_one_letter_code
_entity_poly.pdbx_strand_id
1 'polypeptide(L)'
;MEPLQTQILKTRDTILTSENFSHTSKELISFVVAFFLAGKPETANRLLEKLFQITDFSASEDEQLIFELFWNSFPGRPTNTPWSKWDETRLNEAKQRVDPESPKFYEGWTNTSVFETILKITIGPDYDAHQWRISQDPWVHAISARVLCRLKDGSPPTREKLQEAFEAVDKMFAQIAVKDPDPLLGPMFPLHIFFAMAVYLDHQEKARKILQKATKQNEFEIHDLLNIPALYEILAASMDDPPIKLFDETETKEAEEFLCAALQTRAEKGRRPPLHDVPMAEVLRRFSEAAFFVHRDEYLRNEINTPEQILYPPLTPEEIEKFEQTLGPLPADIKEMALIADGFCGGWHFAGGGWPGIQGLQRTSAHNYEVYLGYQPKPEKRIDTRTRNDGTTYQVTVNVFSYVEKEPKRNWGDIYVGSARRECDDFEHILCPPSVWKKYQEHKGKDVKEGEYAYLHFAHWTGGGEVAASVREWIAEMTMDLERAVTIGFRAEPPS
;
A
#
# COMPACT_ATOMS: atom_id res chain seq x y z
N MET A 1 11.83 -4.13 -5.89
CA MET A 1 11.43 -2.72 -5.68
C MET A 1 10.84 -2.25 -6.98
N GLU A 2 9.58 -1.82 -6.97
CA GLU A 2 8.91 -1.33 -8.17
C GLU A 2 9.60 -0.05 -8.67
N PRO A 3 9.72 0.19 -9.99
CA PRO A 3 10.29 1.44 -10.50
C PRO A 3 9.50 2.64 -9.97
N LEU A 4 10.20 3.70 -9.57
CA LEU A 4 9.59 4.89 -8.98
C LEU A 4 8.53 5.52 -9.91
N GLN A 5 8.81 5.56 -11.21
CA GLN A 5 7.87 6.07 -12.20
C GLN A 5 6.54 5.32 -12.17
N THR A 6 6.58 3.99 -11.98
CA THR A 6 5.37 3.19 -11.84
C THR A 6 4.61 3.54 -10.57
N GLN A 7 5.30 3.76 -9.45
CA GLN A 7 4.67 4.18 -8.20
C GLN A 7 3.98 5.55 -8.35
N ILE A 8 4.63 6.52 -8.98
CA ILE A 8 4.05 7.85 -9.25
C ILE A 8 2.76 7.72 -10.07
N LEU A 9 2.80 6.95 -11.17
CA LEU A 9 1.64 6.76 -12.04
C LEU A 9 0.51 6.00 -11.33
N LYS A 10 0.84 4.99 -10.52
CA LYS A 10 -0.13 4.27 -9.68
C LYS A 10 -0.82 5.22 -8.71
N THR A 11 -0.06 5.97 -7.91
CA THR A 11 -0.63 6.90 -6.94
C THR A 11 -1.43 8.01 -7.62
N ARG A 12 -0.97 8.55 -8.76
CA ARG A 12 -1.75 9.50 -9.60
C ARG A 12 -3.14 8.94 -9.94
N ASP A 13 -3.18 7.70 -10.40
CA ASP A 13 -4.42 7.06 -10.81
C ASP A 13 -5.34 6.79 -9.61
N THR A 14 -4.78 6.28 -8.51
CA THR A 14 -5.50 6.06 -7.26
C THR A 14 -6.11 7.36 -6.70
N ILE A 15 -5.44 8.51 -6.82
CA ILE A 15 -5.99 9.84 -6.45
C ILE A 15 -7.28 10.15 -7.21
N LEU A 16 -7.29 9.85 -8.49
CA LEU A 16 -8.42 10.16 -9.36
C LEU A 16 -9.58 9.20 -9.12
N THR A 17 -9.29 7.91 -8.94
CA THR A 17 -10.30 6.83 -9.03
C THR A 17 -10.77 6.29 -7.69
N SER A 18 -9.97 6.38 -6.62
CA SER A 18 -10.27 5.74 -5.34
C SER A 18 -11.57 6.26 -4.70
N GLU A 19 -12.38 5.33 -4.20
CA GLU A 19 -13.53 5.61 -3.34
C GLU A 19 -13.10 6.12 -1.98
N ASN A 20 -12.10 5.45 -1.39
CA ASN A 20 -11.61 5.75 -0.06
C ASN A 20 -10.26 6.46 -0.15
N PHE A 21 -10.32 7.78 -0.03
CA PHE A 21 -9.13 8.60 -0.09
C PHE A 21 -8.17 8.39 1.10
N SER A 22 -8.59 7.71 2.19
CA SER A 22 -7.73 7.43 3.34
C SER A 22 -6.56 6.50 3.01
N HIS A 23 -6.72 5.57 2.07
CA HIS A 23 -5.60 4.73 1.64
C HIS A 23 -4.64 5.54 0.76
N THR A 24 -5.19 6.26 -0.21
CA THR A 24 -4.44 7.13 -1.11
C THR A 24 -3.69 8.24 -0.37
N SER A 25 -4.27 8.77 0.70
CA SER A 25 -3.63 9.79 1.51
C SER A 25 -2.38 9.26 2.18
N LYS A 26 -2.36 8.00 2.65
CA LYS A 26 -1.16 7.39 3.24
C LYS A 26 -0.02 7.25 2.22
N GLU A 27 -0.33 6.81 0.99
CA GLU A 27 0.66 6.76 -0.08
C GLU A 27 1.23 8.16 -0.38
N LEU A 28 0.37 9.16 -0.45
CA LEU A 28 0.77 10.55 -0.66
C LEU A 28 1.62 11.11 0.48
N ILE A 29 1.31 10.76 1.72
CA ILE A 29 2.12 11.13 2.90
C ILE A 29 3.51 10.51 2.77
N SER A 30 3.63 9.27 2.30
CA SER A 30 4.94 8.65 2.01
C SER A 30 5.74 9.41 0.95
N PHE A 31 5.09 9.89 -0.13
CA PHE A 31 5.75 10.75 -1.12
C PHE A 31 6.21 12.09 -0.51
N VAL A 32 5.35 12.73 0.30
CA VAL A 32 5.69 13.96 1.01
C VAL A 32 6.91 13.76 1.91
N VAL A 33 6.93 12.67 2.69
CA VAL A 33 8.07 12.31 3.54
C VAL A 33 9.32 12.05 2.71
N ALA A 34 9.20 11.36 1.59
CA ALA A 34 10.32 11.12 0.69
C ALA A 34 10.92 12.44 0.17
N PHE A 35 10.10 13.45 -0.15
CA PHE A 35 10.58 14.78 -0.51
C PHE A 35 11.26 15.51 0.64
N PHE A 36 10.78 15.36 1.89
CA PHE A 36 11.47 15.90 3.07
C PHE A 36 12.89 15.33 3.17
N LEU A 37 12.99 14.00 3.10
CA LEU A 37 14.24 13.26 3.22
C LEU A 37 15.23 13.56 2.09
N ALA A 38 14.70 13.86 0.89
CA ALA A 38 15.48 14.25 -0.28
C ALA A 38 15.88 15.74 -0.31
N GLY A 39 15.56 16.52 0.73
CA GLY A 39 15.88 17.95 0.78
C GLY A 39 15.09 18.78 -0.23
N LYS A 40 13.83 18.41 -0.51
CA LYS A 40 12.92 19.11 -1.44
C LYS A 40 11.71 19.71 -0.71
N PRO A 41 11.91 20.62 0.27
CA PRO A 41 10.84 21.11 1.13
C PRO A 41 9.76 21.90 0.37
N GLU A 42 10.12 22.62 -0.69
CA GLU A 42 9.15 23.38 -1.49
C GLU A 42 8.20 22.47 -2.27
N THR A 43 8.72 21.40 -2.87
CA THR A 43 7.92 20.37 -3.57
C THR A 43 6.98 19.68 -2.59
N ALA A 44 7.48 19.31 -1.40
CA ALA A 44 6.66 18.70 -0.36
C ALA A 44 5.53 19.62 0.10
N ASN A 45 5.80 20.91 0.32
CA ASN A 45 4.79 21.90 0.70
C ASN A 45 3.73 22.12 -0.39
N ARG A 46 4.12 22.16 -1.67
CA ARG A 46 3.15 22.28 -2.78
C ARG A 46 2.24 21.05 -2.86
N LEU A 47 2.79 19.85 -2.66
CA LEU A 47 2.00 18.63 -2.63
C LEU A 47 1.02 18.63 -1.44
N LEU A 48 1.48 19.03 -0.25
CA LEU A 48 0.63 19.17 0.95
C LEU A 48 -0.48 20.21 0.75
N GLU A 49 -0.16 21.35 0.16
CA GLU A 49 -1.15 22.39 -0.15
C GLU A 49 -2.29 21.84 -1.02
N LYS A 50 -1.98 21.02 -2.03
CA LYS A 50 -3.00 20.36 -2.86
C LYS A 50 -3.73 19.25 -2.12
N LEU A 51 -3.01 18.45 -1.34
CA LEU A 51 -3.59 17.35 -0.55
C LEU A 51 -4.64 17.87 0.45
N PHE A 52 -4.35 18.98 1.12
CA PHE A 52 -5.26 19.59 2.10
C PHE A 52 -6.52 20.22 1.48
N GLN A 53 -6.62 20.32 0.15
CA GLN A 53 -7.85 20.73 -0.53
C GLN A 53 -8.85 19.59 -0.68
N ILE A 54 -8.43 18.34 -0.45
CA ILE A 54 -9.31 17.18 -0.55
C ILE A 54 -10.14 17.06 0.73
N THR A 55 -11.46 17.12 0.60
CA THR A 55 -12.40 17.14 1.74
C THR A 55 -12.31 15.90 2.63
N ASP A 56 -11.96 14.76 2.05
CA ASP A 56 -11.91 13.46 2.74
C ASP A 56 -10.51 13.13 3.27
N PHE A 57 -9.57 14.07 3.15
CA PHE A 57 -8.24 13.92 3.71
C PHE A 57 -8.29 13.95 5.24
N SER A 58 -7.55 13.04 5.86
CA SER A 58 -7.30 13.03 7.29
C SER A 58 -5.87 12.60 7.58
N ALA A 59 -5.33 13.08 8.68
CA ALA A 59 -4.02 12.71 9.21
C ALA A 59 -4.17 12.33 10.69
N SER A 60 -3.54 11.25 11.10
CA SER A 60 -3.36 10.83 12.49
C SER A 60 -2.54 11.87 13.28
N GLU A 61 -2.59 11.79 14.62
CA GLU A 61 -1.77 12.68 15.47
C GLU A 61 -0.26 12.51 15.20
N ASP A 62 0.20 11.31 14.85
CA ASP A 62 1.60 11.03 14.51
C ASP A 62 1.97 11.66 13.16
N GLU A 63 1.12 11.57 12.15
CA GLU A 63 1.36 12.23 10.85
C GLU A 63 1.37 13.77 11.00
N GLN A 64 0.48 14.31 11.85
CA GLN A 64 0.50 15.74 12.19
C GLN A 64 1.83 16.15 12.86
N LEU A 65 2.41 15.29 13.73
CA LEU A 65 3.71 15.54 14.35
C LEU A 65 4.84 15.66 13.36
N ILE A 66 4.88 14.73 12.42
CA ILE A 66 5.88 14.70 11.35
C ILE A 66 5.85 16.03 10.59
N PHE A 67 4.66 16.52 10.22
CA PHE A 67 4.52 17.79 9.51
C PHE A 67 4.88 19.02 10.35
N GLU A 68 4.51 19.05 11.63
CA GLU A 68 4.83 20.19 12.50
C GLU A 68 6.32 20.25 12.84
N LEU A 69 6.99 19.11 13.02
CA LEU A 69 8.46 19.06 13.15
C LEU A 69 9.17 19.51 11.88
N PHE A 70 8.65 19.08 10.72
CA PHE A 70 9.13 19.55 9.42
C PHE A 70 8.99 21.08 9.29
N TRP A 71 7.80 21.64 9.52
CA TRP A 71 7.57 23.10 9.41
C TRP A 71 8.26 23.93 10.50
N ASN A 72 8.71 23.31 11.60
CA ASN A 72 9.55 23.99 12.58
C ASN A 72 10.97 24.24 12.04
N SER A 73 11.44 23.44 11.08
CA SER A 73 12.79 23.54 10.51
C SER A 73 12.79 24.11 9.09
N PHE A 74 11.68 23.97 8.36
CA PHE A 74 11.53 24.44 6.98
C PHE A 74 10.36 25.44 6.88
N PRO A 75 10.55 26.61 6.25
CA PRO A 75 9.46 27.55 6.02
C PRO A 75 8.46 27.00 4.97
N GLY A 76 7.31 27.66 4.84
CA GLY A 76 6.36 27.38 3.77
C GLY A 76 5.18 26.48 4.14
N ARG A 77 4.82 26.39 5.43
CA ARG A 77 3.59 25.74 5.88
C ARG A 77 2.38 26.21 5.05
N PRO A 78 1.61 25.31 4.41
CA PRO A 78 0.43 25.68 3.66
C PRO A 78 -0.63 26.40 4.51
N THR A 79 -1.20 27.47 3.97
CA THR A 79 -2.21 28.28 4.69
C THR A 79 -3.54 27.55 4.89
N ASN A 80 -3.80 26.50 4.11
CA ASN A 80 -4.98 25.65 4.18
C ASN A 80 -4.77 24.39 5.03
N THR A 81 -3.78 24.37 5.93
CA THR A 81 -3.56 23.23 6.83
C THR A 81 -4.85 22.91 7.63
N PRO A 82 -5.35 21.65 7.64
CA PRO A 82 -6.66 21.31 8.22
C PRO A 82 -6.73 21.42 9.75
N TRP A 83 -5.57 21.40 10.42
CA TRP A 83 -5.46 21.57 11.86
C TRP A 83 -4.72 22.88 12.18
N SER A 84 -5.03 23.43 13.36
CA SER A 84 -4.30 24.57 13.90
C SER A 84 -2.84 24.22 14.11
N LYS A 85 -1.96 25.21 14.02
CA LYS A 85 -0.56 25.05 14.43
C LYS A 85 -0.49 24.38 15.79
N TRP A 86 0.42 23.42 15.93
CA TRP A 86 0.51 22.69 17.16
C TRP A 86 0.89 23.60 18.32
N ASP A 87 0.30 23.31 19.48
CA ASP A 87 0.68 23.96 20.73
C ASP A 87 2.17 23.70 21.00
N GLU A 88 2.90 24.78 21.30
CA GLU A 88 4.31 24.74 21.67
C GLU A 88 4.57 23.74 22.81
N THR A 89 3.59 23.52 23.69
CA THR A 89 3.67 22.52 24.76
C THR A 89 3.92 21.12 24.22
N ARG A 90 3.14 20.66 23.25
CA ARG A 90 3.27 19.31 22.66
C ARG A 90 4.57 19.16 21.86
N LEU A 91 4.95 20.21 21.13
CA LEU A 91 6.23 20.24 20.42
C LEU A 91 7.42 20.14 21.39
N ASN A 92 7.34 20.83 22.54
CA ASN A 92 8.34 20.76 23.59
C ASN A 92 8.39 19.37 24.24
N GLU A 93 7.25 18.70 24.42
CA GLU A 93 7.23 17.32 24.90
C GLU A 93 7.91 16.35 23.93
N ALA A 94 7.67 16.50 22.61
CA ALA A 94 8.35 15.71 21.59
C ALA A 94 9.86 15.95 21.62
N LYS A 95 10.30 17.21 21.73
CA LYS A 95 11.72 17.58 21.89
C LYS A 95 12.35 16.94 23.13
N GLN A 96 11.66 16.97 24.28
CA GLN A 96 12.16 16.36 25.52
C GLN A 96 12.32 14.84 25.45
N ARG A 97 11.58 14.13 24.58
CA ARG A 97 11.71 12.68 24.41
C ARG A 97 12.92 12.28 23.55
N VAL A 98 13.54 13.23 22.87
CA VAL A 98 14.69 12.99 21.98
C VAL A 98 15.95 13.74 22.41
N ASP A 99 15.87 14.52 23.50
CA ASP A 99 16.97 15.30 24.05
C ASP A 99 17.71 14.52 25.15
N PRO A 100 18.98 14.14 24.96
CA PRO A 100 19.75 13.42 25.97
C PRO A 100 19.96 14.17 27.29
N GLU A 101 19.70 15.49 27.36
CA GLU A 101 19.69 16.23 28.64
C GLU A 101 18.37 16.09 29.41
N SER A 102 17.33 15.53 28.78
CA SER A 102 16.04 15.30 29.39
C SER A 102 15.93 13.87 29.94
N PRO A 103 15.46 13.67 31.20
CA PRO A 103 15.19 12.34 31.74
C PRO A 103 14.21 11.52 30.88
N LYS A 104 13.26 12.20 30.22
CA LYS A 104 12.26 11.55 29.35
C LYS A 104 12.88 10.83 28.15
N PHE A 105 14.05 11.28 27.68
CA PHE A 105 14.76 10.59 26.60
C PHE A 105 15.05 9.14 26.95
N TYR A 106 15.34 8.82 28.21
CA TYR A 106 15.78 7.50 28.66
C TYR A 106 14.64 6.55 29.02
N GLU A 107 13.39 7.02 28.96
CA GLU A 107 12.20 6.23 29.30
C GLU A 107 12.01 5.07 28.32
N GLY A 108 11.79 3.87 28.86
CA GLY A 108 11.49 2.66 28.09
C GLY A 108 12.70 1.95 27.46
N TRP A 109 13.62 2.67 26.80
CA TRP A 109 14.71 2.02 26.04
C TRP A 109 15.95 1.68 26.86
N THR A 110 16.17 2.29 28.03
CA THR A 110 17.26 1.86 28.93
C THR A 110 16.93 0.57 29.70
N ASN A 111 15.70 0.07 29.57
CA ASN A 111 15.26 -1.19 30.16
C ASN A 111 15.99 -2.38 29.52
N THR A 112 16.58 -3.23 30.36
CA THR A 112 17.34 -4.41 29.93
C THR A 112 16.59 -5.74 30.15
N SER A 113 15.37 -5.72 30.69
CA SER A 113 14.61 -6.95 31.03
C SER A 113 14.37 -7.90 29.86
N VAL A 114 14.24 -7.33 28.65
CA VAL A 114 14.12 -8.09 27.40
C VAL A 114 15.35 -8.97 27.15
N PHE A 115 16.55 -8.48 27.46
CA PHE A 115 17.80 -9.24 27.30
C PHE A 115 17.95 -10.31 28.37
N GLU A 116 17.53 -10.03 29.60
CA GLU A 116 17.55 -11.04 30.67
C GLU A 116 16.65 -12.23 30.33
N THR A 117 15.50 -11.94 29.70
CA THR A 117 14.55 -12.97 29.27
C THR A 117 15.05 -13.76 28.07
N ILE A 118 15.56 -13.08 27.03
CA ILE A 118 15.97 -13.69 25.77
C ILE A 118 17.31 -14.43 25.93
N LEU A 119 18.30 -13.79 26.54
CA LEU A 119 19.68 -14.29 26.62
C LEU A 119 19.94 -15.08 27.91
N LYS A 120 18.97 -15.11 28.85
CA LYS A 120 19.10 -15.78 30.15
C LYS A 120 20.34 -15.33 30.94
N ILE A 121 20.67 -14.04 30.83
CA ILE A 121 21.75 -13.38 31.57
C ILE A 121 21.17 -12.52 32.68
N THR A 122 21.91 -12.35 33.78
CA THR A 122 21.52 -11.45 34.88
C THR A 122 22.23 -10.12 34.73
N ILE A 123 21.49 -9.02 34.55
CA ILE A 123 22.04 -7.66 34.35
C ILE A 123 21.73 -6.83 35.61
N GLY A 124 22.41 -7.19 36.70
CA GLY A 124 22.28 -6.54 38.00
C GLY A 124 23.04 -5.20 38.12
N PRO A 125 23.03 -4.59 39.31
CA PRO A 125 23.77 -3.35 39.61
C PRO A 125 25.28 -3.45 39.37
N ASP A 126 25.84 -4.66 39.50
CA ASP A 126 27.28 -4.94 39.37
C ASP A 126 27.69 -5.36 37.95
N TYR A 127 26.80 -5.23 36.95
CA TYR A 127 27.14 -5.54 35.57
C TYR A 127 28.23 -4.59 35.08
N ASP A 128 29.38 -5.15 34.65
CA ASP A 128 30.48 -4.36 34.09
C ASP A 128 30.08 -3.82 32.71
N ALA A 129 29.64 -2.57 32.67
CA ALA A 129 29.26 -1.90 31.44
C ALA A 129 30.45 -1.56 30.54
N HIS A 130 31.71 -1.84 30.91
CA HIS A 130 32.89 -1.58 30.07
C HIS A 130 33.37 -2.82 29.30
N GLN A 131 32.77 -3.98 29.54
CA GLN A 131 33.12 -5.23 28.88
C GLN A 131 32.91 -5.19 27.35
N TRP A 132 32.10 -4.25 26.83
CA TRP A 132 31.93 -4.02 25.39
C TRP A 132 33.25 -3.74 24.66
N ARG A 133 34.23 -3.14 25.35
CA ARG A 133 35.53 -2.75 24.77
C ARG A 133 36.27 -3.96 24.22
N ILE A 134 36.26 -5.07 24.98
CA ILE A 134 36.94 -6.32 24.62
C ILE A 134 36.00 -7.33 23.94
N SER A 135 34.70 -7.26 24.18
CA SER A 135 33.72 -8.17 23.59
C SER A 135 33.54 -7.93 22.08
N GLN A 136 33.25 -9.03 21.35
CA GLN A 136 32.84 -9.04 19.95
C GLN A 136 31.37 -9.43 19.77
N ASP A 137 30.62 -9.51 20.87
CA ASP A 137 29.20 -9.86 20.86
C ASP A 137 28.35 -8.57 20.79
N PRO A 138 27.55 -8.37 19.72
CA PRO A 138 26.69 -7.19 19.58
C PRO A 138 25.65 -7.08 20.70
N TRP A 139 25.21 -8.19 21.30
CA TRP A 139 24.30 -8.14 22.45
C TRP A 139 24.94 -7.50 23.67
N VAL A 140 26.22 -7.83 23.94
CA VAL A 140 26.99 -7.24 25.03
C VAL A 140 27.17 -5.73 24.81
N HIS A 141 27.37 -5.29 23.56
CA HIS A 141 27.45 -3.87 23.22
C HIS A 141 26.12 -3.15 23.49
N ALA A 142 25.00 -3.71 23.03
CA ALA A 142 23.66 -3.15 23.25
C ALA A 142 23.33 -3.00 24.74
N ILE A 143 23.60 -4.05 25.53
CA ILE A 143 23.35 -4.05 26.97
C ILE A 143 24.24 -3.01 27.66
N SER A 144 25.54 -3.00 27.35
CA SER A 144 26.49 -2.06 27.93
C SER A 144 26.07 -0.62 27.69
N ALA A 145 25.65 -0.28 26.46
CA ALA A 145 25.13 1.04 26.13
C ALA A 145 23.88 1.42 26.95
N ARG A 146 22.92 0.50 27.09
CA ARG A 146 21.71 0.75 27.92
C ARG A 146 22.06 0.93 29.39
N VAL A 147 22.99 0.14 29.93
CA VAL A 147 23.46 0.26 31.32
C VAL A 147 24.18 1.59 31.56
N LEU A 148 25.06 2.01 30.64
CA LEU A 148 25.76 3.30 30.70
C LEU A 148 24.78 4.49 30.70
N CYS A 149 23.63 4.33 30.03
CA CYS A 149 22.58 5.33 29.91
C CYS A 149 21.48 5.25 30.98
N ARG A 150 21.56 4.34 31.96
CA ARG A 150 20.57 4.29 33.04
C ARG A 150 20.60 5.58 33.85
N LEU A 151 19.40 6.13 34.09
CA LEU A 151 19.24 7.28 34.98
C LEU A 151 19.75 6.95 36.38
N LYS A 152 20.47 7.90 36.99
CA LYS A 152 20.89 7.80 38.39
C LYS A 152 20.12 8.84 39.20
N ASP A 153 19.30 8.37 40.14
CA ASP A 153 18.46 9.24 40.97
C ASP A 153 17.58 10.20 40.14
N GLY A 154 17.10 9.73 38.99
CA GLY A 154 16.30 10.52 38.04
C GLY A 154 17.11 11.47 37.14
N SER A 155 18.43 11.54 37.32
CA SER A 155 19.31 12.42 36.53
C SER A 155 19.86 11.71 35.28
N PRO A 156 19.93 12.39 34.14
CA PRO A 156 20.60 11.91 32.93
C PRO A 156 22.06 11.50 33.18
N PRO A 157 22.60 10.54 32.41
CA PRO A 157 24.03 10.24 32.39
C PRO A 157 24.85 11.46 31.95
N THR A 158 26.12 11.50 32.36
CA THR A 158 27.04 12.56 31.92
C THR A 158 27.35 12.42 30.43
N ARG A 159 27.81 13.50 29.80
CA ARG A 159 28.20 13.49 28.38
C ARG A 159 29.28 12.45 28.09
N GLU A 160 30.23 12.21 29.01
CA GLU A 160 31.26 11.18 28.86
C GLU A 160 30.67 9.76 28.84
N LYS A 161 29.70 9.48 29.72
CA LYS A 161 29.01 8.18 29.71
C LYS A 161 28.18 7.99 28.44
N LEU A 162 27.56 9.06 27.97
CA LEU A 162 26.80 9.03 26.72
C LEU A 162 27.71 8.81 25.51
N GLN A 163 28.89 9.43 25.50
CA GLN A 163 29.93 9.20 24.49
C GLN A 163 30.41 7.74 24.52
N GLU A 164 30.63 7.19 25.71
CA GLU A 164 31.00 5.77 25.83
C GLU A 164 29.89 4.83 25.35
N ALA A 165 28.64 5.13 25.70
CA ALA A 165 27.49 4.37 25.21
C ALA A 165 27.37 4.46 23.69
N PHE A 166 27.61 5.63 23.10
CA PHE A 166 27.62 5.83 21.65
C PHE A 166 28.68 4.97 20.97
N GLU A 167 29.90 4.91 21.51
CA GLU A 167 30.98 4.07 20.96
C GLU A 167 30.64 2.57 21.04
N ALA A 168 29.99 2.12 22.11
CA ALA A 168 29.50 0.76 22.23
C ALA A 168 28.44 0.45 21.14
N VAL A 169 27.45 1.32 20.96
CA VAL A 169 26.41 1.18 19.92
C VAL A 169 27.01 1.24 18.51
N ASP A 170 27.98 2.12 18.28
CA ASP A 170 28.64 2.23 16.98
C ASP A 170 29.38 0.94 16.62
N LYS A 171 30.14 0.39 17.58
CA LYS A 171 30.82 -0.90 17.43
C LYS A 171 29.82 -2.03 17.13
N MET A 172 28.67 -2.04 17.80
CA MET A 172 27.58 -2.99 17.55
C MET A 172 27.10 -2.93 16.10
N PHE A 173 26.73 -1.74 15.62
CA PHE A 173 26.21 -1.56 14.26
C PHE A 173 27.25 -1.83 13.17
N ALA A 174 28.54 -1.58 13.44
CA ALA A 174 29.63 -1.92 12.53
C ALA A 174 29.80 -3.44 12.36
N GLN A 175 29.60 -4.23 13.42
CA GLN A 175 29.72 -5.69 13.37
C GLN A 175 28.52 -6.36 12.68
N ILE A 176 27.33 -5.82 12.90
CA ILE A 176 26.09 -6.31 12.27
C ILE A 176 26.12 -6.06 10.76
N ALA A 177 26.74 -4.97 10.28
CA ALA A 177 26.81 -4.69 8.84
C ALA A 177 27.63 -5.72 8.02
N VAL A 178 28.36 -6.63 8.68
CA VAL A 178 29.25 -7.63 8.03
C VAL A 178 28.60 -9.02 7.94
N LYS A 179 27.53 -9.30 8.70
CA LYS A 179 26.82 -10.58 8.70
C LYS A 179 25.37 -10.32 8.30
N ASP A 180 24.79 -11.15 7.43
CA ASP A 180 23.42 -11.01 6.92
C ASP A 180 22.43 -10.54 8.00
N PRO A 181 21.44 -9.68 7.66
CA PRO A 181 20.52 -9.12 8.63
C PRO A 181 19.58 -10.24 9.11
N ASP A 182 19.94 -10.89 10.20
CA ASP A 182 19.04 -11.75 10.94
C ASP A 182 17.84 -10.90 11.41
N PRO A 183 16.58 -11.24 11.03
CA PRO A 183 15.39 -10.50 11.44
C PRO A 183 15.20 -10.40 12.97
N LEU A 184 15.97 -11.17 13.76
CA LEU A 184 16.04 -11.05 15.21
C LEU A 184 16.90 -9.88 15.73
N LEU A 185 17.50 -9.06 14.86
CA LEU A 185 18.36 -7.91 15.24
C LEU A 185 17.59 -6.62 15.54
N GLY A 186 16.33 -6.50 15.10
CA GLY A 186 15.45 -5.34 15.34
C GLY A 186 15.26 -4.89 16.81
N PRO A 187 15.36 -5.76 17.84
CA PRO A 187 15.17 -5.34 19.24
C PRO A 187 16.47 -4.96 19.99
N MET A 188 17.67 -5.06 19.40
CA MET A 188 18.92 -4.85 20.16
C MET A 188 19.12 -3.40 20.59
N PHE A 189 18.97 -2.44 19.70
CA PHE A 189 19.08 -1.02 20.06
C PHE A 189 18.22 -0.17 19.11
N PRO A 190 17.38 0.76 19.62
CA PRO A 190 16.54 1.57 18.75
C PRO A 190 17.38 2.52 17.89
N LEU A 191 17.18 2.48 16.57
CA LEU A 191 17.96 3.29 15.62
C LEU A 191 17.78 4.80 15.86
N HIS A 192 16.56 5.20 16.21
CA HIS A 192 16.20 6.59 16.47
C HIS A 192 16.95 7.18 17.69
N ILE A 193 17.21 6.36 18.72
CA ILE A 193 18.06 6.73 19.86
C ILE A 193 19.52 6.87 19.44
N PHE A 194 20.03 5.93 18.64
CA PHE A 194 21.40 6.00 18.14
C PHE A 194 21.64 7.26 17.30
N PHE A 195 20.67 7.61 16.46
CA PHE A 195 20.67 8.86 15.70
C PHE A 195 20.69 10.09 16.62
N ALA A 196 19.77 10.18 17.59
CA ALA A 196 19.70 11.31 18.51
C ALA A 196 21.01 11.51 19.31
N MET A 197 21.62 10.40 19.77
CA MET A 197 22.94 10.43 20.43
C MET A 197 24.03 10.96 19.50
N ALA A 198 24.04 10.53 18.23
CA ALA A 198 25.00 11.00 17.23
C ALA A 198 24.92 12.52 17.05
N VAL A 199 23.71 13.08 16.94
CA VAL A 199 23.53 14.53 16.77
C VAL A 199 23.98 15.29 18.02
N TYR A 200 23.53 14.87 19.20
CA TYR A 200 23.86 15.55 20.46
C TYR A 200 25.36 15.56 20.79
N LEU A 201 26.06 14.50 20.39
CA LEU A 201 27.51 14.36 20.57
C LEU A 201 28.33 15.00 19.43
N ASP A 202 27.68 15.66 18.48
CA ASP A 202 28.27 16.33 17.31
C ASP A 202 28.97 15.37 16.31
N HIS A 203 28.48 14.12 16.21
CA HIS A 203 28.92 13.14 15.21
C HIS A 203 28.09 13.23 13.92
N GLN A 204 28.10 14.39 13.26
CA GLN A 204 27.24 14.70 12.09
C GLN A 204 27.37 13.68 10.94
N GLU A 205 28.60 13.33 10.56
CA GLU A 205 28.86 12.31 9.52
C GLU A 205 28.30 10.94 9.88
N LYS A 206 28.29 10.61 11.18
CA LYS A 206 27.73 9.35 11.64
C LYS A 206 26.21 9.38 11.60
N ALA A 207 25.60 10.49 12.04
CA ALA A 207 24.15 10.71 11.93
C ALA A 207 23.69 10.58 10.47
N ARG A 208 24.41 11.19 9.53
CA ARG A 208 24.19 11.06 8.07
C ARG A 208 24.22 9.60 7.61
N LYS A 209 25.23 8.83 8.01
CA LYS A 209 25.34 7.39 7.67
C LYS A 209 24.21 6.55 8.27
N ILE A 210 23.73 6.89 9.47
CA ILE A 210 22.58 6.23 10.10
C ILE A 210 21.32 6.44 9.26
N LEU A 211 21.04 7.69 8.82
CA LEU A 211 19.90 8.00 7.95
C LEU A 211 19.94 7.26 6.60
N GLN A 212 21.13 7.19 5.98
CA GLN A 212 21.34 6.44 4.74
C GLN A 212 21.11 4.94 4.89
N LYS A 213 21.36 4.40 6.10
CA LYS A 213 21.11 3.00 6.40
C LYS A 213 19.63 2.74 6.66
N ALA A 214 18.97 3.59 7.46
CA ALA A 214 17.54 3.50 7.77
C ALA A 214 16.68 3.43 6.50
N THR A 215 17.01 4.25 5.51
CA THR A 215 16.28 4.30 4.23
C THR A 215 16.50 3.09 3.31
N LYS A 216 17.56 2.30 3.54
CA LYS A 216 17.85 1.09 2.76
C LYS A 216 17.27 -0.20 3.37
N GLN A 217 16.92 -0.21 4.65
CA GLN A 217 16.62 -1.43 5.42
C GLN A 217 15.12 -1.72 5.63
N ASN A 218 14.21 -1.08 4.87
CA ASN A 218 12.73 -1.13 4.93
C ASN A 218 12.06 0.04 5.69
N GLU A 219 10.78 0.26 5.37
CA GLU A 219 9.91 1.36 5.84
C GLU A 219 9.71 1.46 7.36
N PHE A 220 10.01 0.41 8.14
CA PHE A 220 9.71 0.38 9.58
C PHE A 220 10.65 1.26 10.41
N GLU A 221 11.93 1.39 10.06
CA GLU A 221 12.91 2.13 10.89
C GLU A 221 12.94 3.63 10.59
N ILE A 222 12.52 4.05 9.38
CA ILE A 222 12.47 5.46 9.03
C ILE A 222 11.35 6.18 9.79
N HIS A 223 10.21 5.52 10.05
CA HIS A 223 9.07 6.12 10.73
C HIS A 223 9.42 6.63 12.14
N ASP A 224 10.19 5.85 12.91
CA ASP A 224 10.67 6.26 14.23
C ASP A 224 11.58 7.51 14.18
N LEU A 225 12.34 7.68 13.09
CA LEU A 225 13.20 8.85 12.90
C LEU A 225 12.39 10.10 12.55
N LEU A 226 11.23 9.98 11.90
CA LEU A 226 10.40 11.13 11.50
C LEU A 226 9.83 11.90 12.70
N ASN A 227 9.80 11.28 13.89
CA ASN A 227 9.37 11.92 15.13
C ASN A 227 10.52 12.61 15.89
N ILE A 228 11.73 12.69 15.30
CA ILE A 228 12.89 13.30 15.92
C ILE A 228 13.15 14.71 15.35
N PRO A 229 12.99 15.79 16.13
CA PRO A 229 13.35 17.16 15.70
C PRO A 229 14.74 17.30 15.06
N ALA A 230 15.76 16.65 15.64
CA ALA A 230 17.14 16.66 15.14
C ALA A 230 17.30 16.11 13.72
N LEU A 231 16.37 15.27 13.23
CA LEU A 231 16.34 14.82 11.84
C LEU A 231 16.21 16.03 10.90
N TYR A 232 15.22 16.87 11.18
CA TYR A 232 14.88 18.01 10.34
C TYR A 232 15.94 19.10 10.39
N GLU A 233 16.62 19.26 11.54
CA GLU A 233 17.78 20.15 11.67
C GLU A 233 18.94 19.70 10.77
N ILE A 234 19.27 18.41 10.75
CA ILE A 234 20.29 17.84 9.85
C ILE A 234 19.89 17.99 8.39
N LEU A 235 18.64 17.71 8.06
CA LEU A 235 18.14 17.87 6.68
C LEU A 235 18.22 19.33 6.24
N ALA A 236 17.83 20.28 7.09
CA ALA A 236 17.91 21.71 6.81
C ALA A 236 19.37 22.18 6.65
N ALA A 237 20.28 21.69 7.49
CA ALA A 237 21.70 22.01 7.39
C ALA A 237 22.39 21.38 6.16
N SER A 238 21.80 20.33 5.57
CA SER A 238 22.38 19.55 4.48
C SER A 238 21.61 19.70 3.16
N MET A 239 20.86 20.78 2.95
CA MET A 239 20.02 20.95 1.75
C MET A 239 20.79 20.85 0.43
N ASP A 240 22.02 21.36 0.37
CA ASP A 240 22.85 21.35 -0.85
C ASP A 240 23.43 19.96 -1.18
N ASP A 241 23.56 19.07 -0.18
CA ASP A 241 23.93 17.68 -0.37
C ASP A 241 23.13 16.80 0.61
N PRO A 242 21.86 16.50 0.28
CA PRO A 242 20.98 15.79 1.20
C PRO A 242 21.56 14.41 1.54
N PRO A 243 21.38 13.94 2.79
CA PRO A 243 21.87 12.63 3.22
C PRO A 243 21.30 11.50 2.38
N ILE A 244 20.10 11.69 1.84
CA ILE A 244 19.33 10.69 1.12
C ILE A 244 19.01 11.23 -0.28
N LYS A 245 19.39 10.48 -1.31
CA LYS A 245 19.14 10.82 -2.72
C LYS A 245 18.09 9.86 -3.27
N LEU A 246 16.81 10.13 -2.96
CA LEU A 246 15.68 9.31 -3.39
C LEU A 246 15.21 9.65 -4.81
N PHE A 247 15.36 10.92 -5.21
CA PHE A 247 14.89 11.44 -6.48
C PHE A 247 16.00 12.25 -7.15
N ASP A 248 16.14 12.12 -8.46
CA ASP A 248 16.78 13.14 -9.25
C ASP A 248 15.84 14.34 -9.52
N GLU A 249 16.34 15.40 -10.16
CA GLU A 249 15.56 16.60 -10.44
C GLU A 249 14.40 16.35 -11.42
N THR A 250 14.59 15.45 -12.38
CA THR A 250 13.58 15.09 -13.37
C THR A 250 12.46 14.30 -12.70
N GLU A 251 12.81 13.29 -11.92
CA GLU A 251 11.88 12.46 -11.15
C GLU A 251 11.09 13.29 -10.14
N THR A 252 11.75 14.21 -9.44
CA THR A 252 11.08 15.13 -8.50
C THR A 252 10.03 15.96 -9.22
N LYS A 253 10.38 16.53 -10.37
CA LYS A 253 9.49 17.39 -11.16
C LYS A 253 8.32 16.60 -11.74
N GLU A 254 8.57 15.42 -12.30
CA GLU A 254 7.51 14.55 -12.82
C GLU A 254 6.54 14.12 -11.71
N ALA A 255 7.06 13.68 -10.57
CA ALA A 255 6.24 13.30 -9.41
C ALA A 255 5.37 14.47 -8.95
N GLU A 256 5.96 15.66 -8.80
CA GLU A 256 5.24 16.86 -8.42
C GLU A 256 4.13 17.21 -9.42
N GLU A 257 4.45 17.25 -10.72
CA GLU A 257 3.51 17.60 -11.79
C GLU A 257 2.33 16.61 -11.84
N PHE A 258 2.61 15.30 -11.86
CA PHE A 258 1.56 14.28 -11.94
C PHE A 258 0.67 14.25 -10.70
N LEU A 259 1.26 14.25 -9.50
CA LEU A 259 0.51 14.13 -8.26
C LEU A 259 -0.28 15.40 -7.94
N CYS A 260 0.30 16.59 -8.13
CA CYS A 260 -0.41 17.85 -7.92
C CYS A 260 -1.56 18.04 -8.93
N ALA A 261 -1.36 17.67 -10.19
CA ALA A 261 -2.43 17.75 -11.20
C ALA A 261 -3.58 16.79 -10.89
N ALA A 262 -3.27 15.57 -10.42
CA ALA A 262 -4.28 14.61 -9.99
C ALA A 262 -5.08 15.11 -8.78
N LEU A 263 -4.39 15.64 -7.76
CA LEU A 263 -5.02 16.23 -6.58
C LEU A 263 -5.90 17.43 -6.94
N GLN A 264 -5.42 18.33 -7.78
CA GLN A 264 -6.21 19.47 -8.26
C GLN A 264 -7.48 18.99 -8.98
N THR A 265 -7.34 18.01 -9.86
CA THR A 265 -8.48 17.41 -10.58
C THR A 265 -9.47 16.79 -9.61
N ARG A 266 -8.99 16.04 -8.61
CA ARG A 266 -9.83 15.42 -7.57
C ARG A 266 -10.54 16.47 -6.71
N ALA A 267 -9.86 17.56 -6.35
CA ALA A 267 -10.44 18.66 -5.58
C ALA A 267 -11.56 19.39 -6.36
N GLU A 268 -11.34 19.67 -7.64
CA GLU A 268 -12.28 20.44 -8.47
C GLU A 268 -13.48 19.62 -8.94
N LYS A 269 -13.24 18.36 -9.31
CA LYS A 269 -14.21 17.52 -10.04
C LYS A 269 -14.67 16.30 -9.25
N GLY A 270 -14.15 16.09 -8.04
CA GLY A 270 -14.45 14.92 -7.22
C GLY A 270 -13.87 13.62 -7.79
N ARG A 271 -14.33 12.49 -7.23
CA ARG A 271 -13.98 11.16 -7.73
C ARG A 271 -14.42 10.99 -9.17
N ARG A 272 -13.56 10.35 -9.95
CA ARG A 272 -13.81 10.03 -11.36
C ARG A 272 -13.56 8.56 -11.58
N PRO A 273 -14.52 7.79 -12.13
CA PRO A 273 -14.24 6.43 -12.52
C PRO A 273 -13.08 6.40 -13.55
N PRO A 274 -12.29 5.32 -13.54
CA PRO A 274 -11.23 5.07 -14.51
C PRO A 274 -11.69 5.38 -15.94
N LEU A 275 -10.96 6.26 -16.64
CA LEU A 275 -11.22 6.70 -18.02
C LEU A 275 -12.70 7.08 -18.32
N HIS A 276 -13.49 7.51 -17.34
CA HIS A 276 -14.93 7.80 -17.52
C HIS A 276 -15.23 8.80 -18.65
N ASP A 277 -14.40 9.83 -18.81
CA ASP A 277 -14.52 10.88 -19.84
C ASP A 277 -14.06 10.43 -21.25
N VAL A 278 -13.50 9.22 -21.38
CA VAL A 278 -12.95 8.70 -22.65
C VAL A 278 -14.00 7.81 -23.32
N PRO A 279 -14.41 8.07 -24.57
CA PRO A 279 -15.41 7.23 -25.26
C PRO A 279 -15.04 5.75 -25.27
N MET A 280 -16.02 4.84 -25.19
CA MET A 280 -15.76 3.39 -25.14
C MET A 280 -14.86 2.89 -26.28
N ALA A 281 -15.05 3.40 -27.50
CA ALA A 281 -14.23 3.03 -28.64
C ALA A 281 -12.74 3.38 -28.44
N GLU A 282 -12.47 4.51 -27.82
CA GLU A 282 -11.11 4.94 -27.52
C GLU A 282 -10.51 4.15 -26.35
N VAL A 283 -11.30 3.79 -25.33
CA VAL A 283 -10.86 2.88 -24.26
C VAL A 283 -10.45 1.52 -24.83
N LEU A 284 -11.28 0.91 -25.68
CA LEU A 284 -10.99 -0.40 -26.29
C LEU A 284 -9.78 -0.37 -27.21
N ARG A 285 -9.58 0.72 -27.97
CA ARG A 285 -8.39 0.92 -28.81
C ARG A 285 -7.11 1.01 -27.96
N ARG A 286 -7.13 1.85 -26.92
CA ARG A 286 -6.00 2.00 -25.98
C ARG A 286 -5.69 0.70 -25.27
N PHE A 287 -6.73 -0.02 -24.82
CA PHE A 287 -6.62 -1.34 -24.22
C PHE A 287 -5.89 -2.31 -25.14
N SER A 288 -6.37 -2.46 -26.39
CA SER A 288 -5.80 -3.46 -27.31
C SER A 288 -4.37 -3.11 -27.72
N GLU A 289 -4.05 -1.84 -27.95
CA GLU A 289 -2.68 -1.39 -28.26
C GLU A 289 -1.72 -1.66 -27.10
N ALA A 290 -2.12 -1.31 -25.88
CA ALA A 290 -1.28 -1.50 -24.70
C ALA A 290 -1.14 -3.00 -24.35
N ALA A 291 -2.22 -3.77 -24.42
CA ALA A 291 -2.21 -5.22 -24.22
C ALA A 291 -1.27 -5.90 -25.21
N PHE A 292 -1.37 -5.55 -26.51
CA PHE A 292 -0.52 -6.11 -27.55
C PHE A 292 0.96 -5.77 -27.36
N PHE A 293 1.27 -4.58 -26.84
CA PHE A 293 2.65 -4.21 -26.52
C PHE A 293 3.21 -5.06 -25.37
N VAL A 294 2.45 -5.16 -24.27
CA VAL A 294 2.91 -5.81 -23.03
C VAL A 294 2.97 -7.33 -23.20
N HIS A 295 1.94 -7.94 -23.79
CA HIS A 295 1.79 -9.40 -23.93
C HIS A 295 2.06 -9.91 -25.34
N ARG A 296 2.93 -9.21 -26.09
CA ARG A 296 3.16 -9.46 -27.53
C ARG A 296 3.44 -10.92 -27.87
N ASP A 297 4.35 -11.55 -27.15
CA ASP A 297 4.81 -12.91 -27.48
C ASP A 297 3.69 -13.94 -27.30
N GLU A 298 2.85 -13.75 -26.28
CA GLU A 298 1.68 -14.58 -26.04
C GLU A 298 0.63 -14.39 -27.12
N TYR A 299 0.34 -13.15 -27.53
CA TYR A 299 -0.59 -12.87 -28.64
C TYR A 299 -0.10 -13.48 -29.96
N LEU A 300 1.19 -13.36 -30.27
CA LEU A 300 1.77 -13.93 -31.49
C LEU A 300 1.69 -15.46 -31.51
N ARG A 301 1.93 -16.15 -30.39
CA ARG A 301 1.73 -17.61 -30.26
C ARG A 301 0.27 -18.02 -30.49
N ASN A 302 -0.64 -17.10 -30.21
CA ASN A 302 -2.08 -17.25 -30.34
C ASN A 302 -2.62 -16.77 -31.69
N GLU A 303 -1.74 -16.52 -32.67
CA GLU A 303 -2.07 -16.06 -34.02
C GLU A 303 -2.75 -14.68 -34.08
N ILE A 304 -2.62 -13.89 -33.00
CA ILE A 304 -3.04 -12.49 -32.93
C ILE A 304 -1.81 -11.65 -33.27
N ASN A 305 -1.81 -11.07 -34.47
CA ASN A 305 -0.68 -10.38 -35.09
C ASN A 305 -0.79 -8.86 -35.02
N THR A 306 -1.96 -8.32 -34.69
CA THR A 306 -2.17 -6.88 -34.53
C THR A 306 -3.07 -6.59 -33.31
N PRO A 307 -3.00 -5.37 -32.73
CA PRO A 307 -3.89 -4.95 -31.65
C PRO A 307 -5.38 -5.10 -32.00
N GLU A 308 -5.78 -4.81 -33.23
CA GLU A 308 -7.19 -4.86 -33.65
C GLU A 308 -7.75 -6.28 -33.59
N GLN A 309 -6.91 -7.30 -33.80
CA GLN A 309 -7.30 -8.71 -33.70
C GLN A 309 -7.56 -9.18 -32.28
N ILE A 310 -7.19 -8.39 -31.26
CA ILE A 310 -7.55 -8.65 -29.86
C ILE A 310 -9.05 -8.46 -29.66
N LEU A 311 -9.66 -7.49 -30.33
CA LEU A 311 -11.07 -7.16 -30.17
C LEU A 311 -11.94 -8.10 -31.02
N TYR A 312 -13.02 -8.62 -30.45
CA TYR A 312 -13.97 -9.44 -31.20
C TYR A 312 -14.82 -8.57 -32.14
N PRO A 313 -15.35 -9.15 -33.24
CA PRO A 313 -16.22 -8.41 -34.15
C PRO A 313 -17.40 -7.73 -33.42
N PRO A 314 -17.80 -6.52 -33.83
CA PRO A 314 -18.98 -5.86 -33.27
C PRO A 314 -20.27 -6.61 -33.60
N LEU A 315 -21.29 -6.42 -32.76
CA LEU A 315 -22.67 -6.82 -33.02
C LEU A 315 -23.46 -5.69 -33.65
N THR A 316 -24.47 -6.08 -34.40
CA THR A 316 -25.54 -5.17 -34.86
C THR A 316 -26.56 -4.94 -33.73
N PRO A 317 -27.30 -3.80 -33.76
CA PRO A 317 -28.40 -3.57 -32.82
C PRO A 317 -29.43 -4.72 -32.79
N GLU A 318 -29.72 -5.32 -33.94
CA GLU A 318 -30.66 -6.44 -34.07
C GLU A 318 -30.16 -7.72 -33.40
N GLU A 319 -28.85 -7.98 -33.46
CA GLU A 319 -28.23 -9.10 -32.75
C GLU A 319 -28.27 -8.89 -31.23
N ILE A 320 -27.99 -7.67 -30.76
CA ILE A 320 -28.08 -7.32 -29.34
C ILE A 320 -29.51 -7.53 -28.84
N GLU A 321 -30.53 -7.07 -29.57
CA GLU A 321 -31.93 -7.26 -29.21
C GLU A 321 -32.28 -8.75 -29.11
N LYS A 322 -31.79 -9.58 -30.04
CA LYS A 322 -31.96 -11.03 -29.99
C LYS A 322 -31.33 -11.66 -28.76
N PHE A 323 -30.17 -11.18 -28.32
CA PHE A 323 -29.56 -11.64 -27.06
C PHE A 323 -30.34 -11.17 -25.83
N GLU A 324 -30.85 -9.93 -25.82
CA GLU A 324 -31.70 -9.42 -24.74
C GLU A 324 -33.00 -10.23 -24.59
N GLN A 325 -33.54 -10.82 -25.66
CA GLN A 325 -34.68 -11.74 -25.58
C GLN A 325 -34.38 -13.03 -24.81
N THR A 326 -33.12 -13.46 -24.81
CA THR A 326 -32.69 -14.73 -24.19
C THR A 326 -32.13 -14.50 -22.78
N LEU A 327 -31.27 -13.49 -22.62
CA LEU A 327 -30.60 -13.14 -21.38
C LEU A 327 -31.48 -12.23 -20.49
N GLY A 328 -32.31 -11.39 -21.09
CA GLY A 328 -32.97 -10.26 -20.43
C GLY A 328 -32.25 -8.93 -20.71
N PRO A 329 -32.72 -7.81 -20.12
CA PRO A 329 -32.15 -6.49 -20.38
C PRO A 329 -30.67 -6.42 -20.02
N LEU A 330 -29.84 -5.95 -20.96
CA LEU A 330 -28.41 -5.78 -20.78
C LEU A 330 -28.06 -4.34 -20.36
N PRO A 331 -27.01 -4.16 -19.53
CA PRO A 331 -26.48 -2.84 -19.20
C PRO A 331 -26.13 -2.01 -20.45
N ALA A 332 -26.33 -0.68 -20.35
CA ALA A 332 -26.17 0.23 -21.48
C ALA A 332 -24.72 0.29 -22.01
N ASP A 333 -23.75 0.28 -21.11
CA ASP A 333 -22.31 0.28 -21.43
C ASP A 333 -21.87 -1.01 -22.13
N ILE A 334 -22.48 -2.14 -21.81
CA ILE A 334 -22.22 -3.42 -22.50
C ILE A 334 -22.78 -3.41 -23.91
N LYS A 335 -23.97 -2.80 -24.09
CA LYS A 335 -24.53 -2.61 -25.43
C LYS A 335 -23.68 -1.66 -26.27
N GLU A 336 -23.24 -0.54 -25.67
CA GLU A 336 -22.29 0.37 -26.32
C GLU A 336 -21.00 -0.35 -26.72
N MET A 337 -20.43 -1.13 -25.80
CA MET A 337 -19.23 -1.92 -26.06
C MET A 337 -19.46 -2.91 -27.21
N ALA A 338 -20.55 -3.68 -27.19
CA ALA A 338 -20.83 -4.70 -28.18
C ALA A 338 -21.03 -4.14 -29.60
N LEU A 339 -21.50 -2.88 -29.74
CA LEU A 339 -21.58 -2.19 -31.03
C LEU A 339 -20.19 -1.85 -31.60
N ILE A 340 -19.14 -1.86 -30.78
CA ILE A 340 -17.75 -1.57 -31.16
C ILE A 340 -16.93 -2.87 -31.24
N ALA A 341 -17.05 -3.72 -30.23
CA ALA A 341 -16.44 -5.04 -30.12
C ALA A 341 -17.24 -5.92 -29.15
N ASP A 342 -17.65 -7.11 -29.58
CA ASP A 342 -18.34 -8.08 -28.72
C ASP A 342 -17.38 -8.82 -27.80
N GLY A 343 -16.60 -8.09 -27.00
CA GLY A 343 -15.55 -8.64 -26.14
C GLY A 343 -14.15 -8.59 -26.74
N PHE A 344 -13.20 -9.28 -26.11
CA PHE A 344 -11.79 -9.26 -26.49
C PHE A 344 -11.02 -10.50 -26.00
N CYS A 345 -9.83 -10.72 -26.58
CA CYS A 345 -8.89 -11.76 -26.20
C CYS A 345 -7.95 -11.27 -25.08
N GLY A 346 -7.84 -12.04 -24.00
CA GLY A 346 -6.81 -11.88 -22.98
C GLY A 346 -5.62 -12.81 -23.24
N GLY A 347 -4.78 -12.93 -22.22
CA GLY A 347 -3.75 -13.96 -22.13
C GLY A 347 -4.17 -15.04 -21.14
N TRP A 348 -3.35 -16.06 -20.97
CA TRP A 348 -3.62 -17.22 -20.12
C TRP A 348 -3.95 -16.82 -18.67
N HIS A 349 -3.15 -15.92 -18.09
CA HIS A 349 -3.41 -15.32 -16.77
C HIS A 349 -3.76 -13.82 -16.85
N PHE A 350 -3.77 -13.24 -18.05
CA PHE A 350 -4.06 -11.82 -18.26
C PHE A 350 -5.54 -11.64 -18.64
N ALA A 351 -6.22 -10.71 -17.95
CA ALA A 351 -7.64 -10.39 -18.19
C ALA A 351 -8.61 -11.58 -18.03
N GLY A 352 -8.22 -12.62 -17.29
CA GLY A 352 -8.99 -13.86 -17.18
C GLY A 352 -9.22 -14.57 -18.52
N GLY A 353 -8.26 -14.54 -19.44
CA GLY A 353 -8.45 -15.07 -20.80
C GLY A 353 -9.15 -14.11 -21.76
N GLY A 354 -9.68 -12.99 -21.25
CA GLY A 354 -10.39 -11.96 -22.00
C GLY A 354 -11.90 -12.12 -21.93
N TRP A 355 -12.61 -11.03 -22.19
CA TRP A 355 -14.06 -11.00 -22.06
C TRP A 355 -14.75 -11.66 -23.27
N PRO A 356 -15.57 -12.72 -23.09
CA PRO A 356 -16.26 -13.43 -24.19
C PRO A 356 -17.22 -12.61 -25.05
N GLY A 357 -17.68 -11.46 -24.55
CA GLY A 357 -18.79 -10.71 -25.16
C GLY A 357 -20.17 -11.26 -24.79
N ILE A 358 -21.20 -10.59 -25.30
CA ILE A 358 -22.60 -10.97 -25.11
C ILE A 358 -22.86 -12.36 -25.71
N GLN A 359 -22.23 -12.68 -26.85
CA GLN A 359 -22.39 -13.98 -27.52
C GLN A 359 -21.97 -15.18 -26.65
N GLY A 360 -20.99 -14.99 -25.75
CA GLY A 360 -20.50 -16.05 -24.87
C GLY A 360 -21.19 -16.12 -23.51
N LEU A 361 -22.18 -15.28 -23.26
CA LEU A 361 -22.91 -15.27 -21.98
C LEU A 361 -24.02 -16.32 -21.94
N GLN A 362 -24.15 -16.95 -20.78
CA GLN A 362 -25.21 -17.90 -20.44
C GLN A 362 -25.90 -17.50 -19.14
N ARG A 363 -27.21 -17.70 -19.09
CA ARG A 363 -28.02 -17.41 -17.91
C ARG A 363 -27.90 -18.55 -16.89
N THR A 364 -27.55 -18.22 -15.65
CA THR A 364 -27.44 -19.18 -14.55
C THR A 364 -27.96 -18.60 -13.24
N SER A 365 -28.25 -19.45 -12.26
CA SER A 365 -28.77 -18.99 -10.98
C SER A 365 -27.68 -18.30 -10.17
N ALA A 366 -27.98 -17.08 -9.69
CA ALA A 366 -27.07 -16.30 -8.85
C ALA A 366 -26.71 -17.01 -7.53
N HIS A 367 -27.54 -17.94 -7.07
CA HIS A 367 -27.26 -18.76 -5.89
C HIS A 367 -25.97 -19.59 -6.04
N ASN A 368 -25.63 -20.03 -7.25
CA ASN A 368 -24.39 -20.81 -7.50
C ASN A 368 -23.12 -19.95 -7.32
N TYR A 369 -23.27 -18.62 -7.29
CA TYR A 369 -22.17 -17.65 -7.29
C TYR A 369 -22.21 -16.69 -6.10
N GLU A 370 -23.12 -16.91 -5.13
CA GLU A 370 -23.38 -15.96 -4.05
C GLU A 370 -22.12 -15.65 -3.23
N VAL A 371 -21.26 -16.65 -3.00
CA VAL A 371 -19.99 -16.50 -2.27
C VAL A 371 -19.06 -15.49 -2.97
N TYR A 372 -18.99 -15.56 -4.29
CA TYR A 372 -18.13 -14.69 -5.11
C TYR A 372 -18.70 -13.28 -5.25
N LEU A 373 -20.02 -13.12 -5.14
CA LEU A 373 -20.65 -11.82 -4.95
C LEU A 373 -20.38 -11.26 -3.53
N GLY A 374 -19.60 -11.97 -2.71
CA GLY A 374 -19.16 -11.57 -1.37
C GLY A 374 -20.12 -12.01 -0.26
N TYR A 375 -20.85 -13.11 -0.44
CA TYR A 375 -21.82 -13.58 0.54
C TYR A 375 -21.03 -14.39 1.52
N GLN A 376 -20.92 -13.87 2.74
CA GLN A 376 -20.28 -14.61 3.82
C GLN A 376 -21.39 -15.14 4.72
N PRO A 377 -21.67 -16.46 4.69
CA PRO A 377 -22.61 -17.05 5.63
C PRO A 377 -22.13 -16.77 7.05
N LYS A 378 -23.06 -16.62 7.99
CA LYS A 378 -22.69 -16.44 9.40
C LYS A 378 -21.84 -17.66 9.82
N PRO A 379 -20.64 -17.45 10.38
CA PRO A 379 -19.81 -18.57 10.78
C PRO A 379 -20.51 -19.36 11.89
N GLU A 380 -20.52 -20.68 11.74
CA GLU A 380 -20.94 -21.56 12.82
C GLU A 380 -19.79 -21.69 13.82
N LYS A 381 -20.07 -21.48 15.10
CA LYS A 381 -19.08 -21.72 16.16
C LYS A 381 -18.96 -23.21 16.39
N ARG A 382 -17.81 -23.79 16.07
CA ARG A 382 -17.48 -25.19 16.36
C ARG A 382 -16.39 -25.27 17.41
N ILE A 383 -16.53 -26.20 18.33
CA ILE A 383 -15.46 -26.53 19.27
C ILE A 383 -14.56 -27.54 18.58
N ASP A 384 -13.30 -27.17 18.39
CA ASP A 384 -12.28 -28.03 17.80
C ASP A 384 -11.23 -28.40 18.84
N THR A 385 -10.76 -29.64 18.80
CA THR A 385 -9.76 -30.14 19.76
C THR A 385 -8.40 -30.07 19.11
N ARG A 386 -7.54 -29.17 19.61
CA ARG A 386 -6.16 -29.01 19.12
C ARG A 386 -5.18 -29.66 20.07
N THR A 387 -4.11 -30.19 19.51
CA THR A 387 -3.01 -30.81 20.26
C THR A 387 -1.85 -29.82 20.36
N ARG A 388 -1.32 -29.63 21.56
CA ARG A 388 -0.09 -28.86 21.81
C ARG A 388 1.13 -29.69 21.40
N ASN A 389 2.28 -29.03 21.26
CA ASN A 389 3.55 -29.70 20.97
C ASN A 389 3.97 -30.70 22.06
N ASP A 390 3.45 -30.57 23.28
CA ASP A 390 3.67 -31.49 24.40
C ASP A 390 2.72 -32.72 24.41
N GLY A 391 1.87 -32.85 23.38
CA GLY A 391 0.90 -33.95 23.24
C GLY A 391 -0.41 -33.77 24.00
N THR A 392 -0.56 -32.71 24.81
CA THR A 392 -1.83 -32.42 25.50
C THR A 392 -2.85 -31.77 24.56
N THR A 393 -4.13 -32.01 24.77
CA THR A 393 -5.20 -31.40 23.97
C THR A 393 -5.84 -30.20 24.68
N TYR A 394 -6.41 -29.29 23.91
CA TYR A 394 -7.22 -28.19 24.39
C TYR A 394 -8.32 -27.86 23.38
N GLN A 395 -9.44 -27.34 23.90
CA GLN A 395 -10.56 -26.95 23.07
C GLN A 395 -10.40 -25.49 22.64
N VAL A 396 -10.61 -25.24 21.35
CA VAL A 396 -10.69 -23.88 20.81
C VAL A 396 -12.05 -23.72 20.14
N THR A 397 -12.67 -22.55 20.31
CA THR A 397 -13.81 -22.19 19.47
C THR A 397 -13.26 -21.69 18.15
N VAL A 398 -13.48 -22.45 17.07
CA VAL A 398 -13.23 -22.00 15.71
C VAL A 398 -14.53 -21.52 15.08
N ASN A 399 -14.44 -20.45 14.30
CA ASN A 399 -15.49 -20.04 13.39
C ASN A 399 -15.35 -20.89 12.12
N VAL A 400 -16.33 -21.74 11.83
CA VAL A 400 -16.37 -22.56 10.61
C VAL A 400 -17.41 -21.98 9.68
N PHE A 401 -16.97 -21.58 8.49
CA PHE A 401 -17.89 -21.23 7.40
C PHE A 401 -18.31 -22.54 6.73
N SER A 402 -19.54 -22.98 6.99
CA SER A 402 -20.10 -24.18 6.36
C SER A 402 -20.94 -23.75 5.17
N TYR A 403 -20.50 -24.12 3.96
CA TYR A 403 -21.25 -23.93 2.70
C TYR A 403 -22.25 -25.07 2.46
N VAL A 404 -22.69 -25.75 3.52
CA VAL A 404 -23.53 -26.95 3.38
C VAL A 404 -24.91 -26.52 2.89
N GLU A 405 -25.47 -27.28 1.94
CA GLU A 405 -26.80 -27.20 1.27
C GLU A 405 -28.04 -27.05 2.19
N LYS A 406 -27.87 -26.80 3.48
CA LYS A 406 -28.94 -26.70 4.47
C LYS A 406 -29.67 -25.35 4.47
N GLU A 407 -29.08 -24.30 3.89
CA GLU A 407 -29.81 -23.06 3.71
C GLU A 407 -30.74 -23.16 2.49
N PRO A 408 -32.01 -22.75 2.58
CA PRO A 408 -32.91 -22.78 1.44
C PRO A 408 -32.33 -21.94 0.31
N LYS A 409 -32.32 -22.50 -0.92
CA LYS A 409 -31.87 -21.81 -2.12
C LYS A 409 -32.45 -20.40 -2.15
N ARG A 410 -31.58 -19.40 -2.04
CA ARG A 410 -32.01 -18.00 -2.03
C ARG A 410 -32.42 -17.61 -3.44
N ASN A 411 -33.62 -17.08 -3.59
CA ASN A 411 -34.11 -16.62 -4.89
C ASN A 411 -33.58 -15.21 -5.20
N TRP A 412 -32.27 -15.09 -5.34
CA TRP A 412 -31.60 -13.87 -5.78
C TRP A 412 -32.07 -13.48 -7.19
N GLY A 413 -32.19 -14.47 -8.07
CA GLY A 413 -32.50 -14.33 -9.49
C GLY A 413 -31.41 -14.97 -10.32
N ASP A 414 -31.29 -14.53 -11.57
CA ASP A 414 -30.32 -15.06 -12.52
C ASP A 414 -29.24 -14.04 -12.85
N ILE A 415 -28.02 -14.52 -13.01
CA ILE A 415 -26.85 -13.79 -13.49
C ILE A 415 -26.45 -14.31 -14.87
N TYR A 416 -25.52 -13.61 -15.52
CA TYR A 416 -24.94 -14.03 -16.79
C TYR A 416 -23.49 -14.42 -16.58
N VAL A 417 -23.12 -15.60 -17.05
CA VAL A 417 -21.77 -16.14 -16.91
C VAL A 417 -21.23 -16.55 -18.26
N GLY A 418 -19.98 -16.21 -18.54
CA GLY A 418 -19.27 -16.67 -19.72
C GLY A 418 -17.81 -16.93 -19.37
N SER A 419 -17.17 -17.83 -20.10
CA SER A 419 -15.72 -18.03 -20.06
C SER A 419 -15.10 -17.46 -21.34
N ALA A 420 -13.80 -17.14 -21.29
CA ALA A 420 -13.09 -16.72 -22.48
C ALA A 420 -13.20 -17.78 -23.61
N ARG A 421 -13.10 -17.33 -24.87
CA ARG A 421 -13.17 -18.25 -26.03
C ARG A 421 -11.97 -19.22 -26.11
N ARG A 422 -10.93 -18.97 -25.33
CA ARG A 422 -9.71 -19.79 -25.23
C ARG A 422 -9.54 -20.27 -23.80
N GLU A 423 -8.81 -21.38 -23.64
CA GLU A 423 -8.43 -21.90 -22.34
C GLU A 423 -7.77 -20.80 -21.50
N CYS A 424 -8.25 -20.65 -20.27
CA CYS A 424 -7.92 -19.51 -19.41
C CYS A 424 -7.96 -19.90 -17.94
N ASP A 425 -7.42 -21.07 -17.59
CA ASP A 425 -7.20 -21.47 -16.19
C ASP A 425 -8.48 -21.38 -15.32
N ASP A 426 -9.61 -21.78 -15.93
CA ASP A 426 -10.96 -21.75 -15.36
C ASP A 426 -11.47 -20.36 -14.94
N PHE A 427 -11.00 -19.28 -15.58
CA PHE A 427 -11.59 -17.95 -15.38
C PHE A 427 -13.02 -17.87 -15.95
N GLU A 428 -13.96 -17.53 -15.07
CA GLU A 428 -15.34 -17.20 -15.42
C GLU A 428 -15.58 -15.70 -15.21
N HIS A 429 -16.35 -15.12 -16.13
CA HIS A 429 -16.79 -13.75 -16.08
C HIS A 429 -18.27 -13.71 -15.74
N ILE A 430 -18.62 -12.99 -14.69
CA ILE A 430 -19.96 -12.98 -14.11
C ILE A 430 -20.50 -11.56 -14.14
N LEU A 431 -21.67 -11.42 -14.77
CA LEU A 431 -22.47 -10.22 -14.77
C LEU A 431 -23.70 -10.42 -13.88
N CYS A 432 -23.77 -9.63 -12.82
CA CYS A 432 -24.90 -9.58 -11.92
C CYS A 432 -25.81 -8.42 -12.33
N PRO A 433 -26.97 -8.67 -12.97
CA PRO A 433 -27.83 -7.60 -13.48
C PRO A 433 -28.41 -6.75 -12.35
N PRO A 434 -28.87 -5.51 -12.63
CA PRO A 434 -29.28 -4.56 -11.59
C PRO A 434 -30.31 -5.10 -10.60
N SER A 435 -31.29 -5.87 -11.09
CA SER A 435 -32.34 -6.45 -10.26
C SER A 435 -31.83 -7.47 -9.23
N VAL A 436 -30.75 -8.19 -9.56
CA VAL A 436 -30.12 -9.17 -8.67
C VAL A 436 -29.13 -8.47 -7.75
N TRP A 437 -28.32 -7.55 -8.28
CA TRP A 437 -27.35 -6.79 -7.50
C TRP A 437 -28.01 -5.98 -6.39
N LYS A 438 -29.13 -5.31 -6.70
CA LYS A 438 -29.92 -4.56 -5.73
C LYS A 438 -30.38 -5.42 -4.55
N LYS A 439 -31.05 -6.56 -4.81
CA LYS A 439 -31.48 -7.49 -3.75
C LYS A 439 -30.33 -7.95 -2.87
N TYR A 440 -29.19 -8.18 -3.51
CA TYR A 440 -28.02 -8.71 -2.86
C TYR A 440 -27.36 -7.68 -1.93
N GLN A 441 -27.26 -6.42 -2.35
CA GLN A 441 -26.77 -5.32 -1.52
C GLN A 441 -27.77 -4.90 -0.43
N GLU A 442 -29.07 -4.91 -0.72
CA GLU A 442 -30.13 -4.69 0.28
C GLU A 442 -30.02 -5.72 1.42
N HIS A 443 -29.70 -6.98 1.10
CA HIS A 443 -29.44 -8.01 2.10
C HIS A 443 -28.21 -7.70 2.98
N LYS A 444 -27.23 -6.98 2.44
CA LYS A 444 -26.05 -6.48 3.17
C LYS A 444 -26.32 -5.15 3.91
N GLY A 445 -27.55 -4.63 3.85
CA GLY A 445 -27.93 -3.34 4.43
C GLY A 445 -27.31 -2.15 3.69
N LYS A 446 -27.04 -2.31 2.39
CA LYS A 446 -26.49 -1.27 1.51
C LYS A 446 -27.55 -0.84 0.49
N ASP A 447 -27.66 0.46 0.29
CA ASP A 447 -28.47 1.02 -0.79
C ASP A 447 -27.66 1.07 -2.10
N VAL A 448 -28.32 0.81 -3.22
CA VAL A 448 -27.73 0.74 -4.55
C VAL A 448 -28.44 1.72 -5.47
N LYS A 449 -27.71 2.38 -6.37
CA LYS A 449 -28.33 3.29 -7.34
C LYS A 449 -29.14 2.49 -8.36
N GLU A 450 -30.23 3.08 -8.83
CA GLU A 450 -31.06 2.44 -9.86
C GLU A 450 -30.25 2.22 -11.14
N GLY A 451 -30.29 1.00 -11.69
CA GLY A 451 -29.53 0.60 -12.88
C GLY A 451 -28.09 0.18 -12.64
N GLU A 452 -27.58 0.27 -11.41
CA GLU A 452 -26.24 -0.23 -11.06
C GLU A 452 -26.22 -1.77 -11.11
N TYR A 453 -25.18 -2.32 -11.71
CA TYR A 453 -24.95 -3.77 -11.82
C TYR A 453 -23.55 -4.08 -11.29
N ALA A 454 -23.21 -5.37 -11.19
CA ALA A 454 -21.87 -5.77 -10.80
C ALA A 454 -21.24 -6.67 -11.86
N TYR A 455 -19.94 -6.51 -12.04
CA TYR A 455 -19.12 -7.37 -12.85
C TYR A 455 -17.99 -7.94 -12.00
N LEU A 456 -17.69 -9.21 -12.16
CA LEU A 456 -16.49 -9.83 -11.60
C LEU A 456 -15.94 -10.86 -12.58
N HIS A 457 -14.65 -11.12 -12.48
CA HIS A 457 -14.00 -12.26 -13.11
C HIS A 457 -13.27 -13.05 -12.03
N PHE A 458 -13.29 -14.37 -12.14
CA PHE A 458 -12.87 -15.23 -11.05
C PHE A 458 -12.45 -16.60 -11.55
N ALA A 459 -11.42 -17.18 -10.92
CA ALA A 459 -11.12 -18.60 -11.01
C ALA A 459 -11.13 -19.24 -9.62
N HIS A 460 -11.57 -20.50 -9.52
CA HIS A 460 -11.82 -21.19 -8.25
C HIS A 460 -10.65 -21.18 -7.25
N TRP A 461 -9.42 -21.08 -7.75
CA TRP A 461 -8.18 -21.07 -6.96
C TRP A 461 -7.74 -19.66 -6.49
N THR A 462 -8.34 -18.57 -6.99
CA THR A 462 -7.97 -17.20 -6.61
C THR A 462 -8.45 -16.79 -5.21
N GLY A 463 -9.36 -17.57 -4.60
CA GLY A 463 -9.90 -17.28 -3.26
C GLY A 463 -10.91 -16.12 -3.22
N GLY A 464 -11.22 -15.50 -4.36
CA GLY A 464 -12.23 -14.46 -4.54
C GLY A 464 -11.92 -13.56 -5.74
N GLY A 465 -12.94 -12.95 -6.35
CA GLY A 465 -12.77 -11.98 -7.44
C GLY A 465 -13.07 -10.56 -6.95
N GLU A 466 -12.34 -9.57 -7.48
CA GLU A 466 -12.69 -8.16 -7.28
C GLU A 466 -13.98 -7.82 -8.05
N VAL A 467 -14.90 -7.11 -7.40
CA VAL A 467 -16.16 -6.70 -7.99
C VAL A 467 -16.01 -5.29 -8.54
N ALA A 468 -16.07 -5.14 -9.86
CA ALA A 468 -16.15 -3.85 -10.52
C ALA A 468 -17.62 -3.40 -10.65
N ALA A 469 -17.87 -2.09 -10.66
CA ALA A 469 -19.23 -1.57 -10.85
C ALA A 469 -19.72 -1.69 -12.30
N SER A 470 -18.82 -1.98 -13.25
CA SER A 470 -19.17 -2.25 -14.64
C SER A 470 -18.04 -2.97 -15.39
N VAL A 471 -18.38 -3.61 -16.52
CA VAL A 471 -17.38 -4.11 -17.48
C VAL A 471 -16.52 -2.96 -18.00
N ARG A 472 -17.13 -1.78 -18.23
CA ARG A 472 -16.42 -0.58 -18.65
C ARG A 472 -15.32 -0.16 -17.67
N GLU A 473 -15.66 -0.11 -16.38
CA GLU A 473 -14.72 0.27 -15.32
C GLU A 473 -13.56 -0.70 -15.25
N TRP A 474 -13.84 -2.01 -15.26
CA TRP A 474 -12.79 -3.03 -15.27
C TRP A 474 -11.83 -2.91 -16.47
N ILE A 475 -12.36 -2.75 -17.69
CA ILE A 475 -11.53 -2.55 -18.88
C ILE A 475 -10.70 -1.27 -18.76
N ALA A 476 -11.28 -0.20 -18.22
CA ALA A 476 -10.58 1.07 -18.04
C ALA A 476 -9.45 0.97 -17.02
N GLU A 477 -9.64 0.28 -15.90
CA GLU A 477 -8.59 0.00 -14.90
C GLU A 477 -7.45 -0.80 -15.52
N MET A 478 -7.79 -1.89 -16.23
CA MET A 478 -6.84 -2.70 -16.96
C MET A 478 -6.07 -1.91 -18.03
N THR A 479 -6.76 -1.00 -18.73
CA THR A 479 -6.13 -0.14 -19.73
C THR A 479 -5.07 0.75 -19.08
N MET A 480 -5.40 1.34 -17.93
CA MET A 480 -4.46 2.18 -17.17
C MET A 480 -3.27 1.36 -16.67
N ASP A 481 -3.48 0.14 -16.17
CA ASP A 481 -2.40 -0.79 -15.79
C ASP A 481 -1.44 -1.10 -16.95
N LEU A 482 -2.01 -1.44 -18.11
CA LEU A 482 -1.23 -1.76 -19.30
C LEU A 482 -0.47 -0.54 -19.83
N GLU A 483 -1.08 0.64 -19.84
CA GLU A 483 -0.40 1.87 -20.28
C GLU A 483 0.74 2.27 -19.33
N ARG A 484 0.63 1.99 -18.03
CA ARG A 484 1.75 2.13 -17.09
C ARG A 484 2.89 1.19 -17.46
N ALA A 485 2.58 -0.08 -17.74
CA ALA A 485 3.57 -1.04 -18.21
C ALA A 485 4.23 -0.61 -19.53
N VAL A 486 3.46 -0.08 -20.48
CA VAL A 486 3.99 0.50 -21.73
C VAL A 486 4.94 1.66 -21.45
N THR A 487 4.57 2.56 -20.55
CA THR A 487 5.36 3.77 -20.23
C THR A 487 6.76 3.42 -19.72
N ILE A 488 6.86 2.36 -18.90
CA ILE A 488 8.15 1.89 -18.38
C ILE A 488 8.85 0.86 -19.29
N GLY A 489 8.28 0.58 -20.47
CA GLY A 489 8.82 -0.37 -21.44
C GLY A 489 8.74 -1.84 -21.00
N PHE A 490 7.86 -2.17 -20.04
CA PHE A 490 7.70 -3.53 -19.54
C PHE A 490 7.04 -4.43 -20.60
N ARG A 491 7.55 -5.67 -20.70
CA ARG A 491 6.95 -6.75 -21.49
C ARG A 491 6.80 -7.98 -20.60
N ALA A 492 5.63 -8.59 -20.65
CA ALA A 492 5.36 -9.83 -19.94
C ALA A 492 6.18 -10.97 -20.55
N GLU A 493 6.77 -11.79 -19.69
CA GLU A 493 7.32 -13.06 -20.13
C GLU A 493 6.18 -14.01 -20.46
N PRO A 494 6.31 -14.83 -21.51
CA PRO A 494 5.29 -15.80 -21.85
C PRO A 494 5.16 -16.85 -20.73
N PRO A 495 3.95 -17.34 -20.44
CA PRO A 495 3.77 -18.44 -19.49
C PRO A 495 4.60 -19.66 -19.90
N SER A 496 5.24 -20.27 -18.91
CA SER A 496 6.20 -21.39 -19.06
C SER A 496 5.52 -22.72 -19.36
#